data_AF-A0A5N3WS74-F1
#
_entry.id   AF-A0A5N3WS74-F1
#
_cell.length_a   1.000
_cell.length_b   1.000
_cell.length_c   1.000
_cell.angle_alpha   90.00
_cell.angle_beta   90.00
_cell.angle_gamma   90.00
#
_symmetry.space_group_name_H-M   'P 1'
#
loop_
_entity.id
_entity.type
_entity.pdbx_description
1 polymer ?
#
loop_
_entity_poly.entity_id
_entity_poly.type
_entity_poly.pdbx_seq_one_letter_code
_entity_poly.pdbx_strand_id
1 'polypeptide(L)'
;AKDMWRAYRDMREANYIGADKYFHARGNYDAAQRGPGGAWAAKVISDAREGIQRFTDPLLKGTSSGKGREDSAADQFANEWGRSGKDPNHFRPDGLPDKY
;
A
#
# COMPACT_ATOMS: atom_id res chain seq x y z
N ALA A 1 -12.08 -0.67 5.19
CA ALA A 1 -11.16 -0.59 6.36
C ALA A 1 -10.57 -1.95 6.74
N LYS A 2 -11.40 -2.99 6.98
CA LYS A 2 -10.90 -4.36 7.25
C LYS A 2 -9.96 -4.88 6.16
N ASP A 3 -10.26 -4.60 4.88
CA ASP A 3 -9.42 -5.04 3.77
C ASP A 3 -8.04 -4.35 3.75
N MET A 4 -7.98 -3.05 4.09
CA MET A 4 -6.70 -2.33 4.27
C MET A 4 -5.86 -2.95 5.39
N TRP A 5 -6.49 -3.30 6.51
CA TRP A 5 -5.82 -3.96 7.63
C TRP A 5 -5.33 -5.36 7.27
N ARG A 6 -6.14 -6.13 6.53
CA ARG A 6 -5.74 -7.45 6.01
C ARG A 6 -4.51 -7.31 5.10
N ALA A 7 -4.51 -6.35 4.18
CA ALA A 7 -3.36 -6.12 3.31
C ALA A 7 -2.07 -5.75 4.07
N TYR A 8 -2.19 -4.93 5.11
CA TYR A 8 -1.07 -4.64 6.00
C TYR A 8 -0.57 -5.89 6.74
N ARG A 9 -1.47 -6.71 7.28
CA ARG A 9 -1.10 -7.95 7.97
C ARG A 9 -0.41 -8.94 7.03
N ASP A 10 -0.94 -9.13 5.83
CA ASP A 10 -0.36 -10.03 4.84
C ASP A 10 1.01 -9.52 4.35
N MET A 11 1.18 -8.21 4.17
CA MET A 11 2.48 -7.61 3.88
C MET A 11 3.52 -7.91 4.96
N ARG A 12 3.12 -7.81 6.23
CA ARG A 12 3.96 -8.12 7.38
C ARG A 12 4.25 -9.61 7.51
N GLU A 13 3.27 -10.46 7.22
CA GLU A 13 3.40 -11.92 7.27
C GLU A 13 4.28 -12.45 6.12
N ALA A 14 4.08 -11.92 4.91
CA ALA A 14 4.83 -12.32 3.72
C ALA A 14 6.32 -11.98 3.85
N ASN A 15 6.63 -10.85 4.51
CA ASN A 15 8.00 -10.35 4.70
C ASN A 15 8.83 -10.43 3.40
N TYR A 16 8.20 -10.07 2.28
CA TYR A 16 8.71 -10.33 0.94
C TYR A 16 9.26 -9.05 0.31
N ILE A 17 10.52 -9.12 -0.16
CA ILE A 17 11.20 -7.98 -0.77
C ILE A 17 10.51 -7.60 -2.07
N GLY A 18 10.18 -6.32 -2.24
CA GLY A 18 9.53 -5.80 -3.45
C GLY A 18 8.01 -5.95 -3.49
N ALA A 19 7.38 -6.60 -2.51
CA ALA A 19 5.93 -6.81 -2.50
C ALA A 19 5.11 -5.65 -1.91
N ASP A 20 5.75 -4.61 -1.37
CA ASP A 20 5.07 -3.50 -0.69
C ASP A 20 4.00 -2.84 -1.58
N LYS A 21 4.34 -2.47 -2.82
CA LYS A 21 3.40 -1.85 -3.77
C LYS A 21 2.24 -2.76 -4.16
N TYR A 22 2.47 -4.07 -4.22
CA TYR A 22 1.40 -5.06 -4.39
C TYR A 22 0.38 -4.99 -3.25
N PHE A 23 0.83 -4.99 -2.00
CA PHE A 23 -0.08 -4.94 -0.86
C PHE A 23 -0.80 -3.59 -0.73
N HIS A 24 -0.15 -2.48 -1.11
CA HIS A 24 -0.79 -1.17 -1.24
C HIS A 24 -1.93 -1.19 -2.26
N ALA A 25 -1.66 -1.69 -3.47
CA ALA A 25 -2.66 -1.80 -4.52
C ALA A 25 -3.79 -2.77 -4.15
N ARG A 26 -3.47 -3.97 -3.65
CA ARG A 26 -4.46 -5.00 -3.28
C ARG A 26 -5.39 -4.53 -2.17
N GLY A 27 -4.85 -3.90 -1.12
CA GLY A 27 -5.69 -3.36 -0.04
C GLY A 27 -6.67 -2.29 -0.52
N ASN A 28 -6.21 -1.38 -1.38
CA ASN A 28 -7.06 -0.34 -1.97
C ASN A 28 -8.08 -0.92 -2.96
N TYR A 29 -7.70 -1.90 -3.77
CA TYR A 29 -8.58 -2.62 -4.68
C TYR A 29 -9.70 -3.31 -3.91
N ASP A 30 -9.36 -4.18 -2.95
CA ASP A 30 -10.34 -4.92 -2.14
C ASP A 30 -11.32 -3.99 -1.42
N ALA A 31 -10.80 -2.87 -0.88
CA ALA A 31 -11.63 -1.88 -0.22
C ALA A 31 -12.55 -1.15 -1.21
N ALA A 32 -12.07 -0.77 -2.40
CA ALA A 32 -12.88 -0.11 -3.42
C ALA A 32 -13.99 -1.02 -3.97
N GLN A 33 -13.76 -2.34 -4.04
CA GLN A 33 -14.80 -3.31 -4.42
C GLN A 33 -15.99 -3.36 -3.44
N ARG A 34 -15.86 -2.79 -2.24
CA ARG A 34 -16.98 -2.64 -1.28
C ARG A 34 -17.90 -1.45 -1.60
N GLY A 35 -17.61 -0.69 -2.65
CA GLY A 35 -18.35 0.49 -3.06
C GLY A 35 -17.76 1.81 -2.53
N PRO A 36 -18.48 2.95 -2.71
CA PRO A 36 -17.95 4.28 -2.47
C PRO A 36 -17.39 4.51 -1.06
N GLY A 37 -18.06 3.97 -0.03
CA GLY A 37 -17.57 4.06 1.35
C GLY A 37 -16.27 3.29 1.59
N GLY A 38 -16.08 2.17 0.89
CA GLY A 38 -14.85 1.39 0.93
C GLY A 38 -13.69 2.11 0.26
N ALA A 39 -13.93 2.71 -0.92
CA ALA A 39 -12.95 3.54 -1.62
C ALA A 39 -12.56 4.78 -0.80
N TRP A 40 -13.52 5.44 -0.16
CA TRP A 40 -13.25 6.56 0.74
C TRP A 40 -12.40 6.14 1.94
N ALA A 41 -12.74 5.03 2.60
CA ALA A 41 -11.97 4.52 3.72
C ALA A 41 -10.53 4.14 3.29
N ALA A 42 -10.36 3.57 2.10
CA ALA A 42 -9.05 3.24 1.55
C ALA A 42 -8.18 4.49 1.34
N LYS A 43 -8.78 5.58 0.82
CA LYS A 43 -8.09 6.86 0.67
C LYS A 43 -7.62 7.42 2.01
N VAL A 44 -8.53 7.56 2.98
CA VAL A 44 -8.21 8.12 4.30
C VAL A 44 -7.10 7.34 5.00
N ILE A 45 -7.17 6.00 4.97
CA ILE A 45 -6.16 5.14 5.60
C ILE A 45 -4.81 5.25 4.89
N SER A 46 -4.80 5.32 3.55
CA SER A 46 -3.58 5.47 2.77
C SER A 46 -2.88 6.80 3.07
N ASP A 47 -3.64 7.90 3.06
CA ASP A 47 -3.12 9.25 3.33
C ASP A 47 -2.58 9.35 4.77
N ALA A 48 -3.25 8.73 5.75
CA ALA A 48 -2.78 8.66 7.13
C ALA A 48 -1.48 7.86 7.27
N ARG A 49 -1.36 6.71 6.60
CA ARG A 49 -0.14 5.89 6.61
C ARG A 49 1.04 6.67 6.02
N GLU A 50 0.85 7.34 4.89
CA GLU A 50 1.88 8.18 4.27
C GLU A 50 2.32 9.31 5.21
N GLY A 51 1.36 9.98 5.87
CA GLY A 51 1.65 11.00 6.86
C GLY A 51 2.57 10.48 7.97
N ILE A 52 2.27 9.31 8.54
CA ILE A 52 3.12 8.67 9.55
C ILE A 52 4.50 8.34 9.00
N GLN A 53 4.58 7.69 7.83
CA GLN A 53 5.86 7.31 7.20
C GLN A 53 6.77 8.51 6.95
N ARG A 54 6.22 9.64 6.46
CA ARG A 54 6.98 10.88 6.23
C ARG A 54 7.64 11.42 7.50
N PHE A 55 7.04 11.22 8.67
CA PHE A 55 7.63 11.62 9.95
C PHE A 55 8.57 10.56 10.51
N THR A 56 8.24 9.27 10.39
CA THR A 56 9.00 8.20 11.05
C THR A 56 10.22 7.74 10.27
N ASP A 57 10.20 7.77 8.94
CA ASP A 57 11.26 7.20 8.11
C ASP A 57 12.59 7.98 8.19
N PRO A 58 12.61 9.32 8.23
CA PRO A 58 13.85 10.06 8.47
C PRO A 58 14.44 9.75 9.86
N LEU A 59 13.57 9.61 10.87
CA LEU A 59 13.97 9.40 12.26
C LEU A 59 14.49 7.97 12.51
N LEU A 60 13.83 6.96 11.94
CA LEU A 60 14.07 5.55 12.26
C LEU A 60 14.91 4.83 11.21
N LYS A 61 14.88 5.26 9.96
CA LYS A 61 15.58 4.60 8.84
C LYS A 61 16.72 5.43 8.27
N GLY A 62 16.93 6.65 8.76
CA GLY A 62 17.96 7.56 8.24
C GLY A 62 17.77 7.90 6.75
N THR A 63 16.54 7.83 6.25
CA THR A 63 16.24 8.13 4.85
C THR A 63 16.43 9.63 4.57
N SER A 64 17.09 9.96 3.45
CA SER A 64 17.16 11.33 3.00
C SER A 64 15.79 11.81 2.54
N SER A 65 15.50 13.10 2.72
CA SER A 65 14.23 13.73 2.34
C SER A 65 13.88 13.57 0.86
N GLY A 66 14.85 13.29 -0.02
CA GLY A 66 14.62 12.93 -1.43
C GLY A 66 14.06 11.52 -1.61
N LYS A 67 14.73 10.50 -1.04
CA LYS A 67 14.34 9.09 -1.18
C LYS A 67 12.98 8.80 -0.55
N GLY A 68 12.69 9.41 0.61
CA GLY A 68 11.36 9.28 1.25
C GLY A 68 10.21 9.89 0.43
N ARG A 69 10.46 10.93 -0.40
CA ARG A 69 9.44 11.52 -1.29
C ARG A 69 9.18 10.64 -2.51
N GLU A 70 10.22 10.02 -3.08
CA GLU A 70 10.08 9.06 -4.18
C GLU A 70 9.30 7.83 -3.73
N ASP A 71 9.62 7.28 -2.55
CA ASP A 71 8.89 6.15 -1.97
C ASP A 71 7.42 6.50 -1.71
N SER A 72 7.15 7.71 -1.18
CA SER A 72 5.78 8.20 -0.96
C SER A 72 4.97 8.34 -2.26
N ALA A 73 5.59 8.82 -3.34
CA ALA A 73 4.92 8.97 -4.63
C ALA A 73 4.59 7.61 -5.27
N ALA A 74 5.51 6.64 -5.16
CA ALA A 74 5.28 5.28 -5.63
C ALA A 74 4.18 4.58 -4.81
N ASP A 75 4.13 4.79 -3.48
CA ASP A 75 3.05 4.30 -2.63
C ASP A 75 1.70 4.85 -3.05
N GLN A 76 1.61 6.16 -3.29
CA GLN A 76 0.37 6.80 -3.74
C GLN A 76 -0.08 6.28 -5.11
N PHE A 77 0.86 6.10 -6.05
CA PHE A 77 0.54 5.50 -7.35
C PHE A 77 -0.06 4.09 -7.21
N ALA A 78 0.53 3.23 -6.37
CA ALA A 78 0.01 1.89 -6.12
C ALA A 78 -1.37 1.92 -5.43
N ASN A 79 -1.55 2.81 -4.45
CA ASN A 79 -2.84 3.02 -3.78
C ASN A 79 -3.93 3.41 -4.78
N GLU A 80 -3.65 4.39 -5.65
CA GLU A 80 -4.59 4.87 -6.66
C GLU A 80 -4.89 3.84 -7.74
N TRP A 81 -3.86 3.10 -8.20
CA TRP A 81 -4.02 2.02 -9.15
C TRP A 81 -5.05 1.00 -8.66
N GLY A 82 -4.83 0.47 -7.45
CA GLY A 82 -5.77 -0.47 -6.84
C GLY A 82 -7.15 0.14 -6.62
N ARG A 83 -7.21 1.35 -6.04
CA ARG A 83 -8.49 2.04 -5.73
C ARG A 83 -9.31 2.35 -6.98
N SER A 84 -8.66 2.51 -8.14
CA SER A 84 -9.30 2.69 -9.44
C SER A 84 -9.88 1.39 -10.04
N GLY A 85 -9.66 0.25 -9.39
CA GLY A 85 -10.13 -1.06 -9.85
C GLY A 85 -9.18 -1.73 -10.84
N LYS A 86 -7.95 -1.25 -11.01
CA LYS A 86 -6.94 -1.93 -11.83
C LYS A 86 -6.31 -3.10 -11.07
N ASP A 87 -5.84 -4.08 -11.82
CA ASP A 87 -5.29 -5.33 -11.27
C ASP A 87 -4.05 -5.07 -10.39
N PRO A 88 -4.10 -5.41 -9.08
CA PRO A 88 -2.95 -5.30 -8.18
C PRO A 88 -1.74 -6.13 -8.61
N ASN A 89 -1.94 -7.21 -9.39
CA ASN A 89 -0.84 -8.06 -9.86
C ASN A 89 0.13 -7.34 -10.79
N HIS A 90 -0.22 -6.15 -11.29
CA HIS A 90 0.73 -5.25 -11.92
C HIS A 90 1.99 -5.01 -11.08
N PHE A 91 1.88 -5.05 -9.74
CA PHE A 91 2.99 -4.88 -8.81
C PHE A 91 3.45 -6.17 -8.13
N ARG A 92 2.89 -7.34 -8.49
CA ARG A 92 3.22 -8.61 -7.84
C ARG A 92 4.65 -9.01 -8.21
N PRO A 93 5.56 -9.21 -7.24
CA PRO A 93 6.89 -9.71 -7.54
C PRO A 93 6.85 -11.22 -7.81
N ASP A 94 7.76 -11.67 -8.67
CA ASP A 94 7.93 -13.09 -8.97
C ASP A 94 8.20 -13.87 -7.69
N GLY A 95 7.48 -14.99 -7.52
CA GLY A 95 7.64 -15.87 -6.36
C GLY A 95 6.91 -15.43 -5.09
N LEU A 96 6.10 -14.35 -5.11
CA LEU A 96 5.19 -14.07 -4.01
C LEU A 96 4.15 -15.20 -3.88
N PRO A 97 4.00 -15.86 -2.71
CA PRO A 97 3.08 -16.99 -2.55
C PRO A 97 1.63 -16.65 -2.94
N ASP A 98 0.98 -17.53 -3.70
CA ASP A 98 -0.37 -17.34 -4.27
C ASP A 98 -1.49 -17.10 -3.25
N LYS A 99 -1.26 -17.41 -1.97
CA LYS A 99 -2.20 -17.07 -0.89
C LYS A 99 -2.36 -15.56 -0.67
N TYR A 100 -1.40 -14.78 -1.16
CA TYR A 100 -1.39 -13.32 -1.10
C TYR A 100 -1.85 -12.72 -2.41
#